data_AF-Q01PH1-F1
#
_entry.id   AF-Q01PH1-F1
#
_cell.length_a   1.000
_cell.length_b   1.000
_cell.length_c   1.000
_cell.angle_alpha   90.00
_cell.angle_beta   90.00
_cell.angle_gamma   90.00
#
_symmetry.space_group_name_H-M   'P 1'
#
loop_
_entity.id
_entity.type
_entity.pdbx_description
1 polymer ?
#
loop_
_entity_poly.entity_id
_entity_poly.type
_entity_poly.pdbx_seq_one_letter_code
_entity_poly.pdbx_strand_id
1 'polypeptide(L)' 'MQKNAPAQPGVYGLSNAVEWIYVGAAGNIQAALMGHLRETDTRLKSLAPKGFTFEICGAEEQVGRHRRLVGELAPVCNRP' A
#
# COMPACT_ATOMS: atom_id res chain seq x y z
N MET A 1 -5.05 -7.79 12.12
CA MET A 1 -4.79 -6.84 11.03
C MET A 1 -5.64 -7.12 9.77
N GLN A 2 -5.80 -8.37 9.32
CA GLN A 2 -6.47 -8.72 8.04
C GLN A 2 -7.98 -8.39 7.95
N LYS A 3 -8.69 -8.27 9.08
CA LYS A 3 -10.15 -8.09 9.12
C LYS A 3 -10.66 -6.71 8.67
N ASN A 4 -9.78 -5.73 8.47
CA ASN A 4 -10.19 -4.34 8.25
C ASN A 4 -9.93 -3.81 6.83
N ALA A 5 -9.32 -4.62 5.94
CA ALA A 5 -9.05 -4.19 4.57
C ALA A 5 -10.20 -4.61 3.63
N PRO A 6 -10.66 -3.72 2.72
CA PRO A 6 -11.77 -4.04 1.83
C PRO A 6 -11.31 -4.94 0.68
N ALA A 7 -12.16 -5.88 0.28
CA ALA A 7 -12.01 -6.65 -0.95
C ALA A 7 -12.52 -5.85 -2.16
N GLN A 8 -12.09 -4.60 -2.29
CA GLN A 8 -12.51 -3.64 -3.31
C GLN A 8 -11.29 -3.03 -4.02
N PRO A 9 -11.48 -2.49 -5.24
CA PRO A 9 -10.43 -1.75 -5.92
C PRO A 9 -10.10 -0.47 -5.17
N GLY A 10 -8.81 -0.14 -5.10
CA GLY A 10 -8.37 1.16 -4.64
C GLY A 10 -6.86 1.28 -4.53
N VAL A 11 -6.44 2.27 -3.74
CA VAL A 11 -5.04 2.52 -3.40
C VAL A 11 -4.87 2.27 -1.91
N TYR A 12 -3.71 1.76 -1.52
CA TYR A 12 -3.35 1.53 -0.13
C TYR A 12 -1.95 2.02 0.17
N GLY A 13 -1.75 2.44 1.42
CA GLY A 13 -0.47 2.86 1.97
C GLY A 13 -0.07 1.96 3.13
N LEU A 14 1.22 1.63 3.20
CA LEU A 14 1.85 0.93 4.30
C LEU A 14 2.78 1.88 5.03
N SER A 15 2.76 1.85 6.36
CA SER A 15 3.60 2.70 7.20
C SER A 15 4.07 1.96 8.45
N ASN A 16 5.12 2.50 9.06
CA ASN A 16 5.51 2.18 10.43
C ASN A 16 5.42 3.46 11.29
N ALA A 17 6.00 3.44 12.49
CA ALA A 17 5.98 4.58 13.40
C ALA A 17 6.86 5.76 12.95
N VAL A 18 7.69 5.56 11.92
CA VAL A 18 8.72 6.52 11.47
C VAL A 18 8.33 7.13 10.13
N GLU A 19 7.85 6.32 9.19
CA GLU A 19 7.70 6.75 7.80
C GLU A 19 6.66 5.96 7.00
N TRP A 20 6.34 6.50 5.82
CA TRP A 20 5.63 5.79 4.77
C TRP A 20 6.56 4.82 4.07
N ILE A 21 6.18 3.55 4.05
CA ILE A 21 7.00 2.47 3.51
C ILE A 21 6.68 2.27 2.04
N TYR A 22 5.39 2.12 1.71
CA TYR A 22 4.97 1.75 0.36
C TYR A 22 3.57 2.28 0.06
N VAL A 23 3.32 2.64 -1.19
CA VAL A 23 1.98 2.94 -1.71
C VAL A 23 1.73 2.08 -2.95
N GLY A 24 0.63 1.32 -2.94
CA GLY A 24 0.25 0.40 -4.02
C GLY A 24 -1.19 0.63 -4.47
N ALA A 25 -1.48 0.30 -5.72
CA ALA A 25 -2.84 0.23 -6.25
C ALA A 25 -3.20 -1.23 -6.56
N ALA A 26 -4.46 -1.62 -6.31
CA ALA A 26 -4.90 -2.98 -6.56
C ALA A 26 -6.41 -3.04 -6.86
N GLY A 27 -6.81 -3.96 -7.73
CA GLY A 27 -8.23 -4.30 -7.95
C GLY A 27 -8.89 -4.99 -6.75
N ASN A 28 -8.07 -5.52 -5.83
CA ASN A 28 -8.50 -6.05 -4.54
C ASN A 28 -7.42 -5.72 -3.48
N ILE A 29 -7.68 -4.67 -2.69
CA ILE A 29 -6.74 -4.20 -1.66
C ILE A 29 -6.44 -5.30 -0.64
N GLN A 30 -7.46 -6.05 -0.19
CA GLN A 30 -7.27 -7.13 0.77
C GLN A 30 -6.30 -8.19 0.23
N ALA A 31 -6.48 -8.65 -1.00
CA ALA A 31 -5.61 -9.65 -1.61
C ALA A 31 -4.16 -9.15 -1.77
N ALA A 32 -3.97 -7.89 -2.17
CA ALA A 32 -2.65 -7.30 -2.30
C ALA A 32 -1.92 -7.21 -0.95
N LEU A 33 -2.61 -6.76 0.11
CA LEU A 33 -2.06 -6.74 1.46
C LEU A 33 -1.71 -8.16 1.95
N MET A 34 -2.51 -9.17 1.60
CA MET A 34 -2.20 -10.56 1.94
C MET A 34 -0.97 -11.06 1.20
N GLY A 35 -0.75 -10.62 -0.03
CA GLY A 35 0.47 -10.87 -0.80
C GLY A 35 1.71 -10.40 -0.06
N HIS A 36 1.74 -9.14 0.40
CA HIS A 36 2.87 -8.59 1.14
C HIS A 36 3.16 -9.29 2.46
N LEU A 37 2.14 -9.84 3.14
CA LEU A 37 2.37 -10.65 4.35
C LEU A 37 3.08 -11.98 4.05
N ARG A 38 2.84 -12.54 2.84
CA ARG A 38 3.41 -13.81 2.40
C ARG A 38 4.79 -13.65 1.77
N GLU A 39 5.09 -12.48 1.20
CA GLU A 39 6.42 -12.16 0.70
C GLU A 39 7.49 -12.38 1.79
N THR A 40 8.62 -12.94 1.39
CA THR A 40 9.82 -13.11 2.22
C THR A 40 10.98 -12.37 1.56
N ASP A 41 11.91 -11.85 2.37
CA ASP A 41 13.13 -11.20 1.90
C ASP A 41 12.94 -9.95 1.01
N THR A 42 11.81 -9.26 1.13
CA THR A 42 11.60 -7.97 0.46
C THR A 42 12.02 -6.80 1.36
N ARG A 43 12.50 -5.72 0.73
CA ARG A 43 12.79 -4.44 1.40
C ARG A 43 11.58 -3.91 2.18
N LEU A 44 10.37 -4.18 1.69
CA LEU A 44 9.13 -3.83 2.36
C LEU A 44 9.01 -4.54 3.71
N LYS A 45 9.33 -5.83 3.78
CA LYS A 45 9.26 -6.62 5.02
C LYS A 45 10.33 -6.23 6.02
N SER A 46 11.54 -5.88 5.56
CA SER A 46 12.62 -5.44 6.46
C SER A 46 12.32 -4.12 7.17
N LEU A 47 11.46 -3.27 6.60
CA LEU A 47 10.99 -2.02 7.21
C LEU A 47 9.85 -2.20 8.23
N ALA A 48 9.40 -3.45 8.43
CA ALA A 48 8.41 -3.85 9.42
C ALA A 48 7.15 -2.96 9.45
N PRO A 49 6.35 -2.93 8.36
CA PRO A 49 5.10 -2.18 8.33
C PRO A 49 4.17 -2.61 9.47
N LYS A 50 3.73 -1.63 10.26
CA LYS A 50 2.83 -1.84 11.42
C LYS A 50 1.43 -1.31 11.18
N GLY A 51 1.29 -0.34 10.29
CA GLY A 51 0.04 0.28 9.91
C GLY A 51 -0.24 0.14 8.42
N PHE A 52 -1.51 0.17 8.08
CA PHE A 52 -1.97 0.35 6.71
C PHE A 52 -3.15 1.33 6.69
N THR A 53 -3.30 2.02 5.58
CA THR A 53 -4.49 2.82 5.25
C THR A 53 -4.89 2.54 3.81
N PHE A 54 -6.13 2.84 3.45
CA PHE A 54 -6.63 2.61 2.10
C PHE A 54 -7.66 3.65 1.70
N GLU A 55 -7.83 3.80 0.39
CA GLU A 55 -8.88 4.57 -0.25
C GLU A 55 -9.48 3.71 -1.36
N ILE A 56 -10.80 3.57 -1.34
CA ILE A 56 -11.54 2.86 -2.40
C ILE A 56 -11.67 3.83 -3.57
N CYS A 57 -11.25 3.41 -4.76
CA CYS A 57 -11.41 4.19 -5.99
C CYS A 57 -11.52 3.28 -7.21
N GLY A 58 -12.13 3.81 -8.28
CA GLY A 58 -12.28 3.10 -9.53
C GLY A 58 -10.95 2.84 -10.23
N ALA A 59 -10.89 1.82 -11.09
CA ALA A 59 -9.68 1.44 -11.81
C ALA A 59 -9.07 2.59 -12.64
N GLU A 60 -9.91 3.46 -13.20
CA GLU A 60 -9.48 4.63 -13.97
C GLU A 60 -8.78 5.68 -13.09
N GLU A 61 -9.21 5.83 -11.84
CA GLU A 61 -8.68 6.83 -10.91
C GLU A 61 -7.44 6.33 -10.15
N GLN A 62 -7.28 5.00 -10.03
CA GLN A 62 -6.19 4.37 -9.28
C GLN A 62 -4.80 4.89 -9.68
N VAL A 63 -4.53 5.02 -10.98
CA VAL A 63 -3.20 5.44 -11.47
C VAL A 63 -2.91 6.88 -11.07
N GLY A 64 -3.88 7.78 -11.28
CA GLY A 64 -3.74 9.19 -10.90
C GLY A 64 -3.60 9.36 -9.40
N ARG A 65 -4.41 8.63 -8.62
CA ARG A 65 -4.38 8.68 -7.16
C ARG A 65 -3.10 8.11 -6.59
N HIS A 66 -2.65 6.96 -7.09
CA HIS A 66 -1.38 6.33 -6.71
C HIS A 66 -0.21 7.27 -6.94
N ARG A 67 -0.08 7.83 -8.15
CA ARG A 67 1.01 8.73 -8.51
C ARG A 67 1.06 9.97 -7.62
N ARG A 68 -0.12 10.53 -7.32
CA ARG A 68 -0.25 11.67 -6.41
C ARG A 68 0.23 11.32 -5.00
N LEU A 69 -0.24 10.21 -4.43
CA LEU A 69 0.15 9.79 -3.08
C LEU A 69 1.64 9.42 -2.98
N VAL A 70 2.22 8.82 -4.02
CA VAL A 70 3.67 8.59 -4.07
C VAL A 70 4.45 9.91 -4.03
N GLY A 71 3.98 10.94 -4.74
CA GLY A 71 4.59 12.27 -4.72
C GLY A 71 4.42 12.99 -3.38
N GLU A 72 3.24 12.92 -2.76
CA GLU A 72 2.94 13.60 -1.50
C GLU A 72 3.59 12.92 -0.28
N LEU A 73 3.63 11.59 -0.24
CA LEU A 73 4.07 10.82 0.93
C LEU A 73 5.54 10.36 0.82
N ALA A 74 6.13 10.41 -0.38
CA ALA A 74 7.49 10.00 -0.69
C ALA A 74 7.91 8.65 -0.04
N PRO A 75 7.12 7.57 -0.17
CA PRO A 75 7.34 6.33 0.54
C PRO A 75 8.66 5.66 0.12
N VAL A 76 9.38 5.10 1.09
CA VAL A 76 10.75 4.60 0.92
C VAL A 76 10.89 3.57 -0.20
N CYS A 77 9.91 2.69 -0.36
CA CYS A 77 9.92 1.61 -1.35
C CYS A 77 9.33 2.00 -2.72
N ASN A 78 8.81 3.20 -2.92
CA ASN A 78 8.40 3.69 -4.26
C ASN A 78 9.38 4.70 -4.86
N ARG A 79 10.47 5.02 -4.15
CA ARG A 79 11.53 5.87 -4.69
C ARG A 79 12.29 5.11 -5.79
N PRO A 80 12.65 5.78 -6.89
CA PRO A 80 13.46 5.19 -7.95
C PRO A 80 14.85 4.77 -7.47
#